data_AF-A0A4U5M0Z4-F1
#
_entry.id   AF-A0A4U5M0Z4-F1
#
_cell.length_a   1.000
_cell.length_b   1.000
_cell.length_c   1.000
_cell.angle_alpha   90.00
_cell.angle_beta   90.00
_cell.angle_gamma   90.00
#
_symmetry.space_group_name_H-M   'P 1'
#
loop_
_entity.id
_entity.type
_entity.pdbx_description
1 polymer ?
#
loop_
_entity_poly.entity_id
_entity_poly.type
_entity_poly.pdbx_seq_one_letter_code
_entity_poly.pdbx_strand_id
1 'polypeptide(L)'
;MLNLIPAAGLDMTPTGILWTILGVNWALFLVDYYLTYRQYRVHKENEKRPGHLSGIISEKEYETARKYKLDKHRYNFAHLLFSQVENTVILCFGLLPIIWTYSGSLVQHVFNTTNEIPQSLGFALLSGVMSSVLDTPWDLYDTFVIEERHGFNKQTVGFFFTDKIKKFVVSQVISAPILTALIWIVRNGGDYFFCYAWVFVSIMILLLMTIYPEFIAPLFDKYVPLPDPQDQDRGFGCSSKLPSDEALRRRRI
;
A
#
# COMPACT_ATOMS: atom_id res chain seq x y z
N MET A 1 37.73 -10.27 -24.30
CA MET A 1 37.60 -11.60 -23.67
C MET A 1 37.29 -11.39 -22.20
N LEU A 2 36.17 -11.97 -21.77
CA LEU A 2 35.67 -12.20 -20.41
C LEU A 2 36.53 -11.69 -19.24
N ASN A 3 36.12 -10.58 -18.63
CA ASN A 3 36.22 -10.40 -17.17
C ASN A 3 34.81 -10.60 -16.61
N LEU A 4 34.43 -11.89 -16.46
CA LEU A 4 33.25 -12.28 -15.71
C LEU A 4 33.53 -12.04 -14.23
N ILE A 5 32.58 -11.35 -13.59
CA ILE A 5 32.31 -11.36 -12.15
C ILE A 5 33.46 -10.76 -11.32
N PRO A 6 33.40 -9.46 -10.96
CA PRO A 6 34.28 -8.96 -9.90
C PRO A 6 33.97 -9.77 -8.64
N ALA A 7 35.03 -10.26 -8.00
CA ALA A 7 34.94 -10.97 -6.74
C ALA A 7 34.03 -10.20 -5.77
N ALA A 8 33.12 -10.93 -5.11
CA ALA A 8 32.24 -10.41 -4.08
C ALA A 8 33.05 -10.05 -2.82
N GLY A 9 33.95 -9.06 -2.93
CA GLY A 9 34.40 -8.26 -1.81
C GLY A 9 33.27 -7.30 -1.48
N LEU A 10 32.76 -7.34 -0.25
CA LEU A 10 31.90 -6.32 0.32
C LEU A 10 32.72 -5.04 0.55
N ASP A 11 33.30 -4.49 -0.51
CA ASP A 11 33.91 -3.17 -0.45
C ASP A 11 32.76 -2.17 -0.29
N MET A 12 32.68 -1.51 0.87
CA MET A 12 31.70 -0.46 1.18
C MET A 12 31.97 0.83 0.38
N THR A 13 32.19 0.69 -0.92
CA THR A 13 32.20 1.78 -1.89
C THR A 13 30.74 2.18 -2.21
N PRO A 14 30.45 3.45 -2.50
CA PRO A 14 29.08 3.88 -2.84
C PRO A 14 28.48 3.07 -4.00
N THR A 15 29.31 2.70 -4.98
CA THR A 15 28.92 1.84 -6.09
C THR A 15 28.66 0.40 -5.63
N GLY A 16 29.50 -0.17 -4.77
CA GLY A 16 29.29 -1.50 -4.18
C GLY A 16 27.98 -1.62 -3.39
N ILE A 17 27.62 -0.59 -2.62
CA ILE A 17 26.35 -0.52 -1.87
C ILE A 17 25.17 -0.53 -2.85
N LEU A 18 25.20 0.29 -3.90
CA LEU A 18 24.14 0.35 -4.90
C LEU A 18 23.92 -1.01 -5.58
N TRP A 19 24.99 -1.67 -6.03
CA TRP A 19 24.89 -2.99 -6.66
C TRP A 19 24.41 -4.07 -5.70
N THR A 20 24.77 -3.98 -4.42
CA THR A 20 24.28 -4.90 -3.38
C THR A 20 22.78 -4.73 -3.17
N ILE A 21 22.30 -3.48 -3.02
CA ILE A 21 20.86 -3.18 -2.88
C ILE A 21 20.10 -3.68 -4.11
N LEU A 22 20.62 -3.40 -5.32
CA LEU A 22 19.99 -3.83 -6.56
C LEU A 22 19.95 -5.36 -6.65
N GLY A 23 21.05 -6.04 -6.32
CA GLY A 23 21.12 -7.50 -6.31
C GLY A 23 20.12 -8.13 -5.35
N VAL A 24 20.01 -7.61 -4.13
CA VAL A 24 19.02 -8.07 -3.14
C VAL A 24 17.60 -7.83 -3.62
N ASN A 25 17.33 -6.65 -4.18
CA ASN A 25 15.99 -6.30 -4.68
C ASN A 25 15.55 -7.21 -5.83
N TRP A 26 16.44 -7.51 -6.78
CA TRP A 26 16.18 -8.49 -7.84
C TRP A 26 16.02 -9.92 -7.31
N ALA A 27 16.80 -10.32 -6.30
CA ALA A 27 16.63 -11.63 -5.68
C ALA A 27 15.26 -11.79 -5.01
N LEU A 28 14.80 -10.78 -4.27
CA LEU A 28 13.46 -10.75 -3.68
C LEU A 28 12.38 -10.80 -4.76
N PHE A 29 12.51 -9.99 -5.81
CA PHE A 29 11.60 -10.01 -6.95
C PHE A 29 11.50 -11.39 -7.59
N LEU A 30 12.62 -12.08 -7.82
CA LEU A 30 12.62 -13.42 -8.42
C LEU A 30 11.88 -14.44 -7.55
N VAL A 31 12.02 -14.34 -6.22
CA VAL A 31 11.28 -15.19 -5.28
C VAL A 31 9.78 -14.92 -5.36
N ASP A 32 9.36 -13.66 -5.28
CA ASP A 32 7.94 -13.29 -5.34
C ASP A 32 7.30 -13.64 -6.69
N TYR A 33 8.04 -13.40 -7.78
CA TYR A 33 7.63 -13.75 -9.13
C TYR A 33 7.48 -15.28 -9.27
N TYR A 34 8.41 -16.06 -8.72
CA TYR A 34 8.35 -17.51 -8.70
C TYR A 34 7.15 -18.04 -7.89
N LEU A 35 6.88 -17.47 -6.71
CA LEU A 35 5.74 -17.86 -5.89
C LEU A 35 4.41 -17.57 -6.61
N THR A 36 4.31 -16.39 -7.23
CA THR A 36 3.15 -16.02 -8.05
C THR A 36 2.99 -16.97 -9.24
N TYR A 37 4.08 -17.34 -9.90
CA TYR A 37 4.08 -18.33 -10.99
C TYR A 37 3.58 -19.70 -10.53
N ARG A 38 4.02 -20.15 -9.34
CA ARG A 38 3.55 -21.41 -8.77
C ARG A 38 2.04 -21.38 -8.49
N GLN A 39 1.52 -20.29 -7.93
CA GLN A 39 0.08 -20.13 -7.71
C GLN A 39 -0.70 -20.11 -9.03
N TYR A 40 -0.21 -19.37 -10.03
CA TYR A 40 -0.79 -19.36 -11.37
C TYR A 40 -0.86 -20.77 -11.98
N ARG A 41 0.21 -21.57 -11.84
CA ARG A 41 0.24 -22.96 -12.33
C ARG A 41 -0.81 -23.82 -11.63
N VAL A 42 -0.95 -23.70 -10.31
CA VAL A 42 -1.98 -24.42 -9.54
C VAL A 42 -3.38 -24.09 -10.03
N HIS A 43 -3.68 -22.81 -10.29
CA HIS A 43 -4.99 -22.41 -10.84
C HIS A 43 -5.17 -22.87 -12.29
N LYS A 44 -4.09 -22.98 -13.07
CA LYS A 44 -4.16 -23.50 -14.44
C LYS A 44 -4.40 -25.00 -14.49
N GLU A 45 -3.74 -25.78 -13.65
CA GLU A 45 -3.82 -27.25 -13.61
C GLU A 45 -5.12 -27.75 -12.97
N ASN A 46 -5.61 -27.09 -11.93
CA ASN A 46 -6.86 -27.46 -11.25
C ASN A 46 -8.07 -26.87 -11.99
N GLU A 47 -8.39 -27.45 -13.14
CA GLU A 47 -9.58 -27.07 -13.91
C GLU A 47 -10.88 -27.61 -13.30
N LYS A 48 -10.82 -28.80 -12.67
CA LYS A 48 -11.98 -29.44 -12.07
C LYS A 48 -12.08 -29.13 -10.59
N ARG A 49 -13.30 -28.83 -10.13
CA ARG A 49 -13.58 -28.63 -8.71
C ARG A 49 -13.22 -29.89 -7.90
N PRO A 50 -12.47 -29.76 -6.78
CA PRO A 50 -12.21 -30.88 -5.89
C PRO A 50 -13.49 -31.41 -5.23
N GLY A 51 -13.64 -32.73 -5.12
CA GLY A 51 -14.88 -33.37 -4.64
C GLY A 51 -15.34 -32.93 -3.25
N HIS A 52 -14.42 -32.56 -2.36
CA HIS A 52 -14.73 -32.07 -1.00
C HIS A 52 -15.37 -30.68 -0.97
N LEU A 53 -15.28 -29.90 -2.05
CA LEU A 53 -15.89 -28.56 -2.17
C LEU A 53 -17.31 -28.61 -2.78
N SER A 54 -17.81 -29.79 -3.12
CA SER A 54 -19.06 -29.94 -3.87
C SER A 54 -20.29 -29.41 -3.12
N GLY A 55 -20.25 -29.41 -1.78
CA GLY A 55 -21.32 -28.92 -0.93
C GLY A 55 -21.26 -27.42 -0.61
N ILE A 56 -20.20 -26.71 -1.02
CA ILE A 56 -19.99 -25.29 -0.66
C ILE A 56 -20.06 -24.39 -1.90
N ILE A 57 -19.47 -24.82 -3.02
CA ILE A 57 -19.32 -23.99 -4.23
C ILE A 57 -19.82 -24.78 -5.44
N SER A 58 -20.66 -24.18 -6.27
CA SER A 58 -21.12 -24.80 -7.52
C SER A 58 -20.00 -24.88 -8.57
N GLU A 59 -20.13 -25.76 -9.56
CA GLU A 59 -19.12 -25.89 -10.62
C GLU A 59 -18.93 -24.59 -11.41
N LYS A 60 -20.03 -23.86 -11.69
CA LYS A 60 -20.01 -22.59 -12.41
C LYS A 60 -19.30 -21.49 -11.62
N GLU A 61 -19.56 -21.39 -10.32
CA GLU A 61 -18.88 -20.42 -9.45
C GLU A 61 -17.38 -20.71 -9.35
N TYR A 62 -17.00 -21.98 -9.26
CA TYR A 62 -15.60 -22.39 -9.26
C TYR A 62 -14.88 -21.99 -10.56
N GLU A 63 -15.51 -22.23 -11.72
CA GLU A 63 -14.95 -21.87 -13.02
C GLU A 63 -14.79 -20.35 -13.17
N THR A 64 -15.80 -19.56 -12.77
CA THR A 64 -15.75 -18.10 -12.79
C THR A 64 -14.65 -17.58 -11.87
N ALA A 65 -14.57 -18.07 -10.63
CA ALA A 65 -13.54 -17.68 -9.68
C ALA A 65 -12.13 -18.02 -10.19
N ARG A 66 -11.97 -19.19 -10.85
CA ARG A 66 -10.70 -19.59 -11.49
C ARG A 66 -10.32 -18.66 -12.62
N LYS A 67 -11.24 -18.33 -13.55
CA LYS A 67 -10.99 -17.40 -14.66
C LYS A 67 -10.60 -16.01 -14.15
N TYR A 68 -11.30 -15.50 -13.13
CA TYR A 68 -10.95 -14.26 -12.45
C TYR A 68 -9.52 -14.29 -11.89
N LYS A 69 -9.17 -15.33 -11.14
CA LYS A 69 -7.80 -15.48 -10.59
C LYS A 69 -6.74 -15.56 -11.67
N LEU A 70 -6.99 -16.27 -12.77
CA LEU A 70 -6.04 -16.36 -13.89
C LEU A 70 -5.81 -15.00 -14.56
N ASP A 71 -6.87 -14.21 -14.78
CA ASP A 71 -6.76 -12.85 -15.31
C ASP A 71 -5.99 -11.94 -14.35
N LYS A 72 -6.31 -12.00 -13.04
CA LYS A 72 -5.60 -11.24 -12.00
C LYS A 72 -4.11 -11.60 -11.92
N HIS A 73 -3.76 -12.87 -12.06
CA HIS A 73 -2.36 -13.30 -12.09
C HIS A 73 -1.61 -12.72 -13.30
N ARG A 74 -2.22 -12.72 -14.50
CA ARG A 74 -1.58 -12.16 -15.71
C ARG A 74 -1.29 -10.68 -15.55
N TYR A 75 -2.23 -9.94 -14.97
CA TYR A 75 -2.02 -8.54 -14.61
C TYR A 75 -0.91 -8.39 -13.58
N ASN A 76 -0.93 -9.17 -12.50
CA ASN A 76 0.07 -9.09 -11.44
C ASN A 76 1.48 -9.38 -11.96
N PHE A 77 1.67 -10.32 -12.88
CA PHE A 77 2.98 -10.56 -13.50
C PHE A 77 3.50 -9.34 -14.27
N ALA A 78 2.63 -8.68 -15.04
CA ALA A 78 2.99 -7.49 -15.80
C ALA A 78 3.31 -6.31 -14.87
N HIS A 79 2.46 -6.10 -13.86
CA HIS A 79 2.63 -5.05 -12.87
C HIS A 79 3.92 -5.24 -12.07
N LEU A 80 4.17 -6.44 -11.52
CA LEU A 80 5.39 -6.74 -10.78
C LEU A 80 6.66 -6.48 -11.60
N LEU A 81 6.66 -6.91 -12.87
CA LEU A 81 7.81 -6.69 -13.75
C LEU A 81 8.02 -5.19 -14.03
N PHE A 82 6.93 -4.47 -14.30
CA PHE A 82 6.99 -3.02 -14.51
C PHE A 82 7.53 -2.29 -13.28
N SER A 83 6.97 -2.55 -12.09
CA SER A 83 7.41 -1.94 -10.84
C SER A 83 8.87 -2.27 -10.53
N GLN A 84 9.33 -3.48 -10.87
CA GLN A 84 10.74 -3.87 -10.67
C GLN A 84 11.69 -3.10 -11.61
N VAL A 85 11.30 -2.95 -12.88
CA VAL A 85 12.06 -2.17 -13.87
C VAL A 85 12.07 -0.69 -13.48
N GLU A 86 10.92 -0.15 -13.08
CA GLU A 86 10.78 1.23 -12.62
C GLU A 86 11.69 1.51 -11.42
N ASN A 87 11.64 0.67 -10.37
CA ASN A 87 12.54 0.80 -9.22
C ASN A 87 14.00 0.72 -9.64
N THR A 88 14.36 -0.20 -10.54
CA THR A 88 15.73 -0.31 -11.06
C THR A 88 16.16 0.96 -11.79
N VAL A 89 15.28 1.56 -12.61
CA VAL A 89 15.53 2.83 -13.31
C VAL A 89 15.70 3.96 -12.30
N ILE A 90 14.81 4.08 -11.31
CA ILE A 90 14.88 5.12 -10.27
C ILE A 90 16.22 5.06 -9.53
N LEU A 91 16.68 3.85 -9.17
CA LEU A 91 17.95 3.65 -8.47
C LEU A 91 19.17 3.89 -9.37
N CYS A 92 19.21 3.30 -10.57
CA CYS A 92 20.37 3.37 -11.47
C CYS A 92 20.61 4.77 -12.04
N PHE A 93 19.55 5.51 -12.35
CA PHE A 93 19.66 6.87 -12.89
C PHE A 93 19.63 7.95 -11.79
N GLY A 94 19.52 7.56 -10.52
CA GLY A 94 19.52 8.50 -9.40
C GLY A 94 18.36 9.50 -9.48
N LEU A 95 17.16 9.04 -9.85
CA LEU A 95 15.99 9.92 -9.94
C LEU A 95 15.63 10.56 -8.60
N LEU A 96 15.88 9.87 -7.47
CA LEU A 96 15.63 10.41 -6.14
C LEU A 96 16.43 11.70 -5.86
N PRO A 97 17.77 11.74 -6.06
CA PRO A 97 18.54 12.98 -6.03
C PRO A 97 18.01 14.09 -6.96
N ILE A 98 17.56 13.74 -8.17
CA ILE A 98 17.03 14.71 -9.14
C ILE A 98 15.73 15.32 -8.63
N ILE A 99 14.83 14.50 -8.11
CA ILE A 99 13.57 14.95 -7.51
C ILE A 99 13.84 15.84 -6.30
N TRP A 100 14.87 15.52 -5.49
CA TRP A 100 15.28 16.32 -4.35
C TRP A 100 15.81 17.71 -4.72
N THR A 101 16.63 17.82 -5.77
CA THR A 101 17.14 19.13 -6.22
C THR A 101 16.04 19.97 -6.88
N TYR A 102 15.13 19.31 -7.60
CA TYR A 102 13.96 19.97 -8.19
C TYR A 102 12.98 20.47 -7.12
N SER A 103 12.70 19.67 -6.08
CA SER A 103 11.86 20.08 -4.96
C SER A 103 12.47 21.26 -4.20
N GLY A 104 13.80 21.26 -4.00
CA GLY A 104 14.53 22.38 -3.41
C GLY A 104 14.38 23.67 -4.21
N SER A 105 14.55 23.59 -5.53
CA SER A 105 14.39 24.74 -6.44
C SER A 105 12.96 25.29 -6.40
N LEU A 106 11.95 24.41 -6.40
CA LEU A 106 10.54 24.79 -6.34
C LEU A 106 10.20 25.48 -5.02
N VAL A 107 10.64 24.90 -3.89
CA VAL A 107 10.41 25.46 -2.55
C VAL A 107 11.11 26.80 -2.38
N GLN A 108 12.33 26.94 -2.90
CA GLN A 108 13.03 28.22 -2.89
C GLN A 108 12.27 29.29 -3.70
N HIS A 109 11.68 28.92 -4.83
CA HIS A 109 10.89 29.86 -5.64
C HIS A 109 9.58 30.29 -4.95
N VAL A 110 8.89 29.38 -4.27
CA VAL A 110 7.58 29.65 -3.65
C VAL A 110 7.69 30.27 -2.26
N PHE A 111 8.61 29.78 -1.42
CA PHE A 111 8.72 30.16 0.00
C PHE A 111 9.98 30.98 0.32
N ASN A 112 10.83 31.27 -0.67
CA ASN A 112 12.08 32.04 -0.54
C ASN A 112 12.95 31.61 0.65
N THR A 113 12.97 30.31 0.92
CA THR A 113 13.56 29.72 2.11
C THR A 113 14.39 28.49 1.72
N THR A 114 15.58 28.35 2.31
CA THR A 114 16.51 27.22 2.09
C THR A 114 16.47 26.20 3.23
N ASN A 115 15.40 26.21 4.03
CA ASN A 115 15.22 25.27 5.13
C ASN A 115 14.96 23.86 4.60
N GLU A 116 15.58 22.88 5.26
CA GLU A 116 15.46 21.46 4.92
C GLU A 116 14.04 20.92 5.11
N ILE A 117 13.29 21.41 6.10
CA ILE A 117 11.93 20.97 6.41
C ILE A 117 10.96 21.19 5.22
N PRO A 118 10.77 22.42 4.69
CA PRO A 118 9.89 22.63 3.55
C PRO A 118 10.40 21.94 2.28
N GLN A 119 11.72 21.78 2.10
CA GLN A 119 12.26 20.99 0.99
C GLN A 119 11.86 19.50 1.09
N SER A 120 11.94 18.90 2.28
CA SER A 120 11.51 17.52 2.53
C SER A 120 10.00 17.33 2.32
N LEU A 121 9.18 18.32 2.71
CA LEU A 121 7.74 18.31 2.41
C LEU A 121 7.48 18.40 0.89
N GLY A 122 8.18 19.31 0.21
CA GLY A 122 8.09 19.43 -1.25
C GLY A 122 8.54 18.16 -1.98
N PHE A 123 9.60 17.51 -1.48
CA PHE A 123 10.06 16.22 -1.98
C PHE A 123 9.00 15.13 -1.79
N ALA A 124 8.46 14.98 -0.57
CA ALA A 124 7.42 13.99 -0.28
C ALA A 124 6.17 14.18 -1.15
N LEU A 125 5.74 15.44 -1.34
CA LEU A 125 4.63 15.78 -2.23
C LEU A 125 4.93 15.41 -3.68
N LEU A 126 6.08 15.82 -4.21
CA LEU A 126 6.45 15.58 -5.60
C LEU A 126 6.63 14.09 -5.89
N SER A 127 7.34 13.37 -5.02
CA SER A 127 7.48 11.91 -5.10
C SER A 127 6.11 11.23 -5.03
N GLY A 128 5.24 11.65 -4.12
CA GLY A 128 3.88 11.11 -4.02
C GLY A 128 3.05 11.34 -5.28
N VAL A 129 3.14 12.52 -5.90
CA VAL A 129 2.47 12.82 -7.17
C VAL A 129 3.02 11.92 -8.28
N MET A 130 4.34 11.80 -8.40
CA MET A 130 4.96 10.96 -9.44
C MET A 130 4.55 9.50 -9.30
N SER A 131 4.63 8.92 -8.10
CA SER A 131 4.16 7.55 -7.84
C SER A 131 2.68 7.39 -8.15
N SER A 132 1.82 8.31 -7.69
CA SER A 132 0.39 8.24 -7.97
C SER A 132 0.07 8.29 -9.47
N VAL A 133 0.83 9.07 -10.25
CA VAL A 133 0.66 9.15 -11.71
C VAL A 133 1.09 7.84 -12.39
N LEU A 134 2.21 7.26 -11.96
CA LEU A 134 2.72 5.99 -12.51
C LEU A 134 1.82 4.80 -12.16
N ASP A 135 1.20 4.80 -10.98
CA ASP A 135 0.29 3.73 -10.54
C ASP A 135 -1.12 3.84 -11.15
N THR A 136 -1.56 5.06 -11.51
CA THR A 136 -2.90 5.30 -12.07
C THR A 136 -3.27 4.43 -13.28
N PRO A 137 -2.44 4.26 -14.33
CA PRO A 137 -2.80 3.39 -15.45
C PRO A 137 -3.02 1.94 -15.03
N TRP A 138 -2.27 1.45 -14.04
CA TRP A 138 -2.39 0.10 -13.51
C TRP A 138 -3.71 -0.07 -12.73
N ASP A 139 -4.01 0.85 -11.81
CA ASP A 139 -5.28 0.85 -11.07
C ASP A 139 -6.50 0.94 -11.99
N LEU A 140 -6.41 1.75 -13.05
CA LEU A 140 -7.48 1.92 -14.04
C LEU A 140 -7.71 0.62 -14.81
N TYR A 141 -6.63 -0.06 -15.23
CA TYR A 141 -6.74 -1.35 -15.90
C TYR A 141 -7.33 -2.42 -14.98
N ASP A 142 -6.89 -2.47 -13.73
CA ASP A 142 -7.42 -3.43 -12.76
C ASP A 142 -8.93 -3.22 -12.56
N THR A 143 -9.35 -1.99 -12.27
CA THR A 143 -10.75 -1.67 -11.97
C THR A 143 -11.67 -1.75 -13.18
N PHE A 144 -11.31 -1.09 -14.29
CA PHE A 144 -12.21 -0.93 -15.44
C PHE A 144 -12.06 -2.01 -16.51
N VAL A 145 -11.01 -2.84 -16.48
CA VAL A 145 -10.84 -3.94 -17.44
C VAL A 145 -11.01 -5.29 -16.76
N ILE A 146 -10.35 -5.52 -15.63
CA ILE A 146 -10.39 -6.83 -14.96
C ILE A 146 -11.66 -6.95 -14.11
N GLU A 147 -11.87 -6.05 -13.16
CA GLU A 147 -13.03 -6.11 -12.26
C GLU A 147 -14.35 -5.90 -13.04
N GLU A 148 -14.38 -5.04 -14.07
CA GLU A 148 -15.53 -4.86 -14.97
C GLU A 148 -15.86 -6.14 -15.75
N ARG A 149 -14.85 -6.83 -16.31
CA ARG A 149 -15.06 -8.09 -17.07
C ARG A 149 -15.73 -9.17 -16.23
N HIS A 150 -15.42 -9.20 -14.94
CA HIS A 150 -16.00 -10.17 -14.00
C HIS A 150 -17.22 -9.63 -13.26
N GLY A 151 -17.71 -8.43 -13.60
CA GLY A 151 -18.92 -7.83 -13.04
C GLY A 151 -18.79 -7.36 -11.59
N PHE A 152 -17.55 -7.21 -11.08
CA PHE A 152 -17.28 -6.73 -9.74
C PHE A 152 -17.19 -5.20 -9.65
N ASN A 153 -16.92 -4.52 -10.76
CA ASN A 153 -16.84 -3.07 -10.75
C ASN A 153 -18.22 -2.45 -10.53
N LYS A 154 -18.28 -1.56 -9.54
CA LYS A 154 -19.46 -0.73 -9.21
C LYS A 154 -19.12 0.77 -9.22
N GLN A 155 -17.91 1.11 -9.61
CA GLN A 155 -17.39 2.48 -9.58
C GLN A 155 -17.46 3.10 -10.98
N THR A 156 -17.77 4.39 -11.03
CA THR A 156 -17.67 5.19 -12.25
C THR A 156 -16.31 5.86 -12.35
N VAL A 157 -15.85 6.17 -13.56
CA VAL A 157 -14.55 6.83 -13.80
C VAL A 157 -14.44 8.15 -13.03
N GLY A 158 -15.50 8.97 -13.01
CA GLY A 158 -15.52 10.23 -12.26
C GLY A 158 -15.41 10.04 -10.75
N PHE A 159 -16.06 9.01 -10.21
CA PHE A 159 -15.95 8.66 -8.79
C PHE A 159 -14.54 8.16 -8.46
N PHE A 160 -13.95 7.31 -9.31
CA PHE A 160 -12.60 6.79 -9.15
C PHE A 160 -11.54 7.90 -9.01
N PHE A 161 -11.51 8.87 -9.93
CA PHE A 161 -10.54 9.97 -9.87
C PHE A 161 -10.77 10.88 -8.68
N THR A 162 -12.04 11.17 -8.37
CA THR A 162 -12.40 12.02 -7.22
C THR A 162 -11.99 11.36 -5.90
N ASP A 163 -12.24 10.06 -5.76
CA ASP A 163 -11.84 9.26 -4.61
C ASP A 163 -10.31 9.19 -4.49
N LYS A 164 -9.61 8.94 -5.60
CA LYS A 164 -8.14 8.89 -5.63
C LYS A 164 -7.50 10.22 -5.22
N ILE A 165 -7.99 11.35 -5.74
CA ILE A 165 -7.52 12.69 -5.36
C ILE A 165 -7.82 12.95 -3.89
N LYS A 166 -9.02 12.63 -3.40
CA LYS A 166 -9.38 12.80 -2.00
C LYS A 166 -8.45 12.00 -1.08
N LYS A 167 -8.19 10.73 -1.41
CA LYS A 167 -7.27 9.85 -0.66
C LYS A 167 -5.86 10.41 -0.65
N PHE A 168 -5.38 10.88 -1.80
CA PHE A 168 -4.06 11.50 -1.93
C PHE A 168 -3.95 12.75 -1.05
N VAL A 169 -4.91 13.68 -1.13
CA VAL A 169 -4.90 14.92 -0.33
C VAL A 169 -4.94 14.60 1.16
N VAL A 170 -5.83 13.72 1.61
CA VAL A 170 -5.92 13.32 3.02
C VAL A 170 -4.61 12.68 3.49
N SER A 171 -4.01 11.79 2.69
CA SER A 171 -2.72 11.17 2.99
C SER A 171 -1.61 12.21 3.15
N GLN A 172 -1.53 13.20 2.25
CA GLN A 172 -0.52 14.28 2.31
C GLN A 172 -0.74 15.21 3.50
N VAL A 173 -1.99 15.55 3.83
CA VAL A 173 -2.32 16.39 4.99
C VAL A 173 -1.95 15.72 6.30
N ILE A 174 -2.10 14.39 6.39
CA ILE A 174 -1.73 13.63 7.59
C ILE A 174 -0.22 13.40 7.65
N SER A 175 0.43 13.06 6.53
CA SER A 175 1.85 12.74 6.51
C SER A 175 2.74 13.98 6.69
N ALA A 176 2.33 15.15 6.20
CA ALA A 176 3.07 16.40 6.32
C ALA A 176 3.43 16.81 7.77
N PRO A 177 2.49 16.89 8.74
CA PRO A 177 2.81 17.25 10.12
C PRO A 177 3.66 16.16 10.80
N ILE A 178 3.41 14.88 10.50
CA ILE A 178 4.19 13.77 11.04
C ILE A 178 5.64 13.84 10.55
N LEU A 179 5.85 14.06 9.25
CA LEU A 179 7.17 14.20 8.65
C LEU A 179 7.90 15.43 9.20
N THR A 180 7.21 16.56 9.33
CA THR A 180 7.75 17.78 9.90
C THR A 180 8.23 17.57 11.34
N ALA A 181 7.38 16.97 12.19
CA ALA A 181 7.71 16.68 13.57
C ALA A 181 8.86 15.67 13.68
N LEU A 182 8.89 14.64 12.83
CA LEU A 182 9.95 13.65 12.81
C LEU A 182 11.31 14.28 12.43
N ILE A 183 11.35 15.10 11.37
CA ILE A 183 12.57 15.82 10.98
C ILE A 183 13.02 16.75 12.10
N TRP A 184 12.09 17.43 12.76
CA TRP A 184 12.40 18.29 13.90
C TRP A 184 12.99 17.51 15.09
N ILE A 185 12.47 16.33 15.40
CA ILE A 185 13.02 15.45 16.45
C ILE A 185 14.42 14.97 16.06
N VAL A 186 14.64 14.57 14.80
CA VAL A 186 15.96 14.12 14.35
C VAL A 186 16.99 15.26 14.45
N ARG A 187 16.60 16.49 14.11
CA ARG A 187 17.48 17.66 14.19
C ARG A 187 17.81 18.09 15.63
N ASN A 188 16.87 17.98 16.56
CA ASN A 188 17.02 18.50 17.92
C ASN A 188 17.26 17.41 18.98
N GLY A 189 17.15 16.13 18.62
CA GLY A 189 17.12 15.01 19.57
C GLY A 189 18.48 14.57 20.13
N GLY A 190 19.59 15.14 19.65
CA GLY A 190 20.94 14.79 20.10
C GLY A 190 21.28 13.30 19.90
N ASP A 191 22.12 12.73 20.76
CA ASP A 191 22.57 11.32 20.64
C ASP A 191 21.43 10.30 20.84
N TYR A 192 20.37 10.68 21.56
CA TYR A 192 19.21 9.82 21.84
C TYR A 192 18.00 10.12 20.95
N PHE A 193 18.18 10.80 19.81
CA PHE A 193 17.10 11.16 18.88
C PHE A 193 16.22 9.96 18.48
N PHE A 194 16.82 8.76 18.36
CA PHE A 194 16.12 7.54 17.97
C PHE A 194 15.07 7.10 19.00
N CYS A 195 15.32 7.30 20.30
CA CYS A 195 14.34 7.01 21.36
C CYS A 195 13.15 7.95 21.25
N TYR A 196 13.39 9.25 21.08
CA TYR A 196 12.33 10.26 20.94
C TYR A 196 11.51 10.03 19.67
N ALA A 197 12.17 9.73 18.54
CA ALA A 197 11.50 9.41 17.29
C ALA A 197 10.64 8.14 17.42
N TRP A 198 11.14 7.10 18.08
CA TRP A 198 10.39 5.87 18.32
C TRP A 198 9.14 6.10 19.18
N VAL A 199 9.26 6.84 20.29
CA VAL A 199 8.10 7.18 21.13
C VAL A 199 7.09 8.02 20.34
N PHE A 200 7.56 9.03 19.60
CA PHE A 200 6.69 9.87 18.78
C PHE A 200 5.93 9.07 17.73
N VAL A 201 6.62 8.24 16.94
CA VAL A 201 6.00 7.38 15.93
C VAL A 201 5.00 6.41 16.55
N SER A 202 5.34 5.83 17.71
CA SER A 202 4.43 4.92 18.43
C SER A 202 3.14 5.62 18.85
N ILE A 203 3.23 6.83 19.40
CA ILE A 203 2.07 7.64 19.78
C ILE A 203 1.25 8.01 18.53
N MET A 204 1.89 8.44 17.45
CA MET A 204 1.20 8.78 16.20
C MET A 204 0.47 7.57 15.61
N ILE A 205 1.05 6.37 15.64
CA ILE A 205 0.39 5.13 15.18
C ILE A 205 -0.85 4.83 16.03
N LEU A 206 -0.75 4.89 17.36
CA LEU A 206 -1.89 4.66 18.26
C LEU A 206 -3.02 5.68 18.06
N LEU A 207 -2.64 6.96 17.89
CA LEU A 207 -3.56 8.04 17.61
C LEU A 207 -4.27 7.82 16.26
N LEU A 208 -3.52 7.49 15.20
CA LEU A 208 -4.08 7.21 13.89
C LEU A 208 -4.99 5.99 13.91
N MET A 209 -4.62 4.90 14.60
CA MET A 209 -5.49 3.74 14.75
C MET A 209 -6.84 4.07 15.41
N THR A 210 -6.84 5.05 16.32
CA THR A 210 -8.06 5.48 17.02
C THR A 210 -8.89 6.44 16.16
N ILE A 211 -8.24 7.42 15.51
CA ILE A 211 -8.91 8.46 14.72
C ILE A 211 -9.36 7.95 13.35
N TYR A 212 -8.64 7.00 12.76
CA TYR A 212 -8.91 6.52 11.40
C TYR A 212 -10.35 6.00 11.19
N PRO A 213 -10.88 5.06 11.99
CA PRO A 213 -12.21 4.52 11.74
C PRO A 213 -13.33 5.55 11.92
N GLU A 214 -13.17 6.53 12.81
CA GLU A 214 -14.21 7.49 13.17
C GLU A 214 -14.20 8.75 12.30
N PHE A 215 -13.02 9.24 11.90
CA PHE A 215 -12.88 10.50 11.17
C PHE A 215 -12.44 10.32 9.73
N ILE A 216 -11.53 9.37 9.46
CA ILE A 216 -10.92 9.21 8.13
C ILE A 216 -11.80 8.35 7.23
N ALA A 217 -12.22 7.18 7.71
CA ALA A 217 -12.99 6.24 6.91
C ALA A 217 -14.35 6.82 6.43
N PRO A 218 -15.12 7.59 7.23
CA PRO A 218 -16.39 8.18 6.79
C PRO A 218 -16.27 9.24 5.69
N LEU A 219 -15.08 9.79 5.43
CA LEU A 219 -14.84 10.71 4.31
C LEU A 219 -14.88 10.01 2.95
N PHE A 220 -14.66 8.69 2.94
CA PHE A 220 -14.60 7.86 1.74
C PHE A 220 -15.86 7.03 1.57
N ASP A 221 -16.33 6.44 2.67
CA ASP A 221 -17.43 5.48 2.65
C ASP A 221 -18.65 5.95 3.46
N LYS A 222 -19.84 5.60 2.97
CA LYS A 222 -21.09 5.88 3.68
C LYS A 222 -21.39 4.76 4.68
N TYR A 223 -21.33 5.09 5.95
CA TYR A 223 -21.77 4.20 7.02
C TYR A 223 -23.29 4.33 7.20
N VAL A 224 -24.00 3.23 7.00
CA VAL A 224 -25.44 3.13 7.29
C VAL A 224 -25.60 2.20 8.48
N PRO A 225 -26.36 2.58 9.53
CA PRO A 225 -26.63 1.68 10.64
C PRO A 225 -27.32 0.42 10.12
N LEU A 226 -26.97 -0.73 10.71
CA LEU A 226 -27.66 -1.97 10.42
C LEU A 226 -29.16 -1.81 10.73
N PRO A 227 -30.07 -2.32 9.87
CA PRO A 227 -31.51 -2.35 10.16
C PRO A 227 -31.79 -3.09 11.48
N ASP A 228 -32.90 -2.75 12.14
CA ASP A 228 -33.24 -3.28 13.45
C ASP A 228 -33.28 -4.83 13.50
N PRO A 229 -32.93 -5.45 14.64
CA PRO A 229 -32.79 -6.90 14.78
C PRO A 229 -34.05 -7.73 14.49
N GLN A 230 -35.23 -7.10 14.42
CA GLN A 230 -36.50 -7.81 14.23
C GLN A 230 -36.63 -8.49 12.85
N ASP A 231 -35.79 -8.10 11.88
CA ASP A 231 -35.70 -8.75 10.56
C ASP A 231 -34.47 -9.68 10.41
N GLN A 232 -33.68 -9.91 11.46
CA GLN A 232 -32.39 -10.63 11.41
C GLN A 232 -32.30 -11.83 12.38
N ASP A 233 -33.26 -12.74 12.30
CA ASP A 233 -33.42 -13.86 13.24
C ASP A 233 -32.43 -15.04 13.09
N ARG A 234 -31.24 -14.87 12.47
CA ARG A 234 -30.27 -15.98 12.31
C ARG A 234 -28.77 -15.66 12.47
N GLY A 235 -28.36 -14.41 12.67
CA GLY A 235 -26.93 -14.05 12.63
C GLY A 235 -26.30 -13.61 13.97
N PHE A 236 -27.08 -13.00 14.87
CA PHE A 236 -26.52 -12.20 15.97
C PHE A 236 -26.73 -12.76 17.38
N GLY A 237 -27.19 -14.01 17.52
CA GLY A 237 -27.27 -14.70 18.81
C GLY A 237 -25.92 -14.90 19.55
N CYS A 238 -24.80 -14.49 18.93
CA CYS A 238 -23.47 -14.50 19.55
C CYS A 238 -23.09 -13.18 20.25
N SER A 239 -23.70 -12.04 19.95
CA SER A 239 -23.30 -10.76 20.57
C SER A 239 -23.82 -10.62 22.01
N SER A 240 -25.02 -11.16 22.27
CA SER A 240 -25.62 -11.19 23.62
C SER A 240 -24.92 -12.14 24.60
N LYS A 241 -23.88 -12.86 24.17
CA LYS A 241 -23.06 -13.77 24.99
C LYS A 241 -21.64 -13.27 25.22
N LEU A 242 -21.32 -12.03 24.84
CA LEU A 242 -20.02 -11.43 25.16
C LEU A 242 -19.98 -11.03 26.65
N PRO A 243 -18.93 -11.42 27.41
CA PRO A 243 -18.83 -11.16 28.85
C PRO A 243 -18.78 -9.67 29.25
N SER A 244 -18.71 -8.75 28.28
CA SER A 244 -18.76 -7.31 28.53
C SER A 244 -20.11 -6.82 29.06
N ASP A 245 -21.22 -7.45 28.68
CA ASP A 245 -22.56 -7.08 29.19
C ASP A 245 -22.85 -7.66 30.58
N GLU A 246 -22.26 -8.82 30.89
CA GLU A 246 -22.43 -9.46 32.20
C GLU A 246 -21.73 -8.67 33.32
N ALA A 247 -20.61 -8.03 33.00
CA ALA A 247 -19.89 -7.13 33.91
C ALA A 247 -20.66 -5.83 34.23
N LEU A 248 -21.46 -5.32 33.28
CA LEU A 248 -22.29 -4.14 33.47
C LEU A 248 -23.58 -4.43 34.25
N ARG A 249 -24.15 -5.64 34.13
CA ARG A 249 -25.30 -6.07 34.95
C ARG A 249 -24.96 -6.28 36.42
N ARG A 250 -23.77 -6.77 36.76
CA ARG A 250 -23.38 -7.00 38.16
C ARG A 250 -23.09 -5.73 38.97
N ARG A 251 -22.94 -4.56 38.33
CA ARG A 251 -22.75 -3.27 39.03
C ARG A 251 -24.05 -2.52 39.31
N ARG A 252 -25.20 -3.08 38.96
CA ARG A 252 -26.52 -2.49 39.19
C ARG A 252 -27.37 -3.40 40.08
N ILE A 253 -26.84 -3.70 41.27
CA ILE A 253 -27.60 -4.17 42.45
C ILE A 253 -27.01 -3.46 43.66
#